data_AF-A0A1B8TE64-F1
#
_entry.id   AF-A0A1B8TE64-F1
#
_cell.length_a   1.000
_cell.length_b   1.000
_cell.length_c   1.000
_cell.angle_alpha   90.00
_cell.angle_beta   90.00
_cell.angle_gamma   90.00
#
_symmetry.space_group_name_H-M   'P 1'
#
loop_
_entity.id
_entity.type
_entity.pdbx_description
1 polymer ?
#
loop_
_entity_poly.entity_id
_entity_poly.type
_entity_poly.pdbx_seq_one_letter_code
_entity_poly.pdbx_strand_id
1 'polypeptide(L)'
;MSGQAIRIEPIERDLHLNCPECQATRLQVTTSTCTVPVGKYWLTDGDTIPGLETALIRSRMEKPIPADQQAAGRRSNYDYELLVGNCHVCQAEYIVLSAKMIDSAVSVDEAFVQAYFYENLEVSPPTYWSGRQEGEEQPWLIARHDTPKGVVLCHTFGPFSLNGSTMKGKYGVSSCGGDKGSWGFAWRFMLAKWSRLKELAEVVNRQA
;
A
#
# COMPACT_ATOMS: atom_id res chain seq x y z
N MET A 1 -18.77 -9.03 12.38
CA MET A 1 -18.54 -9.89 11.22
C MET A 1 -17.15 -10.48 11.39
N SER A 2 -17.03 -11.79 11.59
CA SER A 2 -15.74 -12.49 11.60
C SER A 2 -15.19 -12.52 10.18
N GLY A 3 -14.56 -11.43 9.73
CA GLY A 3 -13.91 -11.40 8.41
C GLY A 3 -12.82 -12.47 8.35
N GLN A 4 -12.62 -13.11 7.21
CA GLN A 4 -11.57 -14.13 7.09
C GLN A 4 -10.17 -13.50 7.17
N ALA A 5 -9.19 -14.27 7.64
CA ALA A 5 -7.80 -13.83 7.78
C ALA A 5 -7.11 -13.68 6.41
N ILE A 6 -6.14 -12.77 6.34
CA ILE A 6 -5.26 -12.63 5.17
C ILE A 6 -4.25 -13.77 5.17
N ARG A 7 -4.06 -14.39 4.01
CA ARG A 7 -3.00 -15.38 3.75
C ARG A 7 -1.91 -14.75 2.90
N ILE A 8 -0.66 -15.02 3.27
CA ILE A 8 0.52 -14.68 2.48
C ILE A 8 1.01 -15.96 1.80
N GLU A 9 1.14 -15.92 0.48
CA GLU A 9 1.57 -17.05 -0.35
C GLU A 9 2.81 -16.67 -1.16
N PRO A 10 3.78 -17.57 -1.34
CA PRO A 10 4.93 -17.30 -2.20
C PRO A 10 4.45 -17.11 -3.65
N ILE A 11 5.15 -16.24 -4.37
CA ILE A 11 4.92 -16.05 -5.81
C ILE A 11 5.55 -17.24 -6.55
N GLU A 12 4.79 -18.34 -6.71
CA GLU A 12 5.29 -19.58 -7.34
C GLU A 12 5.60 -19.42 -8.84
N ARG A 13 4.92 -18.46 -9.49
CA ARG A 13 5.10 -18.03 -10.88
C ARG A 13 4.99 -16.53 -10.93
N ASP A 14 5.40 -15.92 -12.03
CA ASP A 14 5.29 -14.48 -12.26
C ASP A 14 3.88 -13.96 -11.96
N LEU A 15 3.78 -13.06 -10.98
CA LEU A 15 2.58 -12.28 -10.70
C LEU A 15 2.56 -11.07 -11.63
N HIS A 16 1.50 -10.96 -12.42
CA HIS A 16 1.32 -9.83 -13.31
C HIS A 16 0.23 -8.90 -12.79
N LEU A 17 0.60 -7.64 -12.52
CA LEU A 17 -0.37 -6.58 -12.31
C LEU A 17 -0.65 -5.93 -13.66
N ASN A 18 -1.87 -6.13 -14.16
CA ASN A 18 -2.28 -5.73 -15.49
C ASN A 18 -3.02 -4.40 -15.49
N CYS A 19 -3.02 -3.72 -16.63
CA CYS A 19 -3.88 -2.57 -16.85
C CYS A 19 -5.34 -3.01 -16.74
N PRO A 20 -6.17 -2.33 -15.94
CA PRO A 20 -7.55 -2.74 -15.74
C PRO A 20 -8.41 -2.56 -17.00
N GLU A 21 -8.00 -1.68 -17.93
CA GLU A 21 -8.72 -1.40 -19.18
C GLU A 21 -8.35 -2.35 -20.33
N CYS A 22 -7.05 -2.50 -20.62
CA CYS A 22 -6.59 -3.23 -21.81
C CYS A 22 -5.82 -4.52 -21.49
N GLN A 23 -5.71 -4.87 -20.20
CA GLN A 23 -5.03 -6.07 -19.71
C GLN A 23 -3.53 -6.17 -20.04
N ALA A 24 -2.91 -5.15 -20.64
CA ALA A 24 -1.48 -5.09 -20.85
C ALA A 24 -0.74 -5.14 -19.51
N THR A 25 0.30 -5.98 -19.41
CA THR A 25 1.12 -6.09 -18.19
C THR A 25 1.75 -4.75 -17.85
N ARG A 26 1.63 -4.36 -16.59
CA ARG A 26 2.19 -3.11 -16.08
C ARG A 26 3.30 -3.33 -15.07
N LEU A 27 3.14 -4.35 -14.24
CA LEU A 27 4.17 -4.82 -13.32
C LEU A 27 4.27 -6.34 -13.44
N GLN A 28 5.50 -6.83 -13.53
CA GLN A 28 5.81 -8.25 -13.47
C GLN A 28 6.64 -8.50 -12.22
N VAL A 29 6.18 -9.43 -11.39
CA VAL A 29 6.77 -9.67 -10.07
C VAL A 29 7.08 -11.15 -9.90
N THR A 30 8.30 -11.46 -9.47
CA THR A 30 8.71 -12.78 -8.99
C THR A 30 8.98 -12.69 -7.49
N THR A 31 9.38 -13.77 -6.83
CA THR A 31 9.74 -13.74 -5.41
C THR A 31 10.88 -12.76 -5.06
N SER A 32 11.74 -12.41 -6.02
CA SER A 32 12.93 -11.59 -5.80
C SER A 32 13.03 -10.37 -6.70
N THR A 33 12.19 -10.25 -7.72
CA THR A 33 12.26 -9.14 -8.68
C THR A 33 10.89 -8.51 -8.90
N CYS A 34 10.91 -7.20 -9.13
CA CYS A 34 9.74 -6.41 -9.51
C CYS A 34 10.15 -5.52 -10.67
N THR A 35 9.58 -5.74 -11.85
CA THR A 35 10.01 -5.10 -13.09
C THR A 35 8.84 -4.45 -13.82
N VAL A 36 9.12 -3.31 -14.46
CA VAL A 36 8.19 -2.66 -15.38
C VAL A 36 8.61 -3.03 -16.80
N PRO A 37 7.84 -3.87 -17.54
CA PRO A 37 8.32 -4.50 -18.79
C PRO A 37 8.79 -3.54 -19.87
N VAL A 38 8.28 -2.30 -19.88
CA VAL A 38 8.62 -1.28 -20.89
C VAL A 38 9.65 -0.26 -20.40
N GLY A 39 10.25 -0.46 -19.22
CA GLY A 39 11.22 0.46 -18.62
C GLY A 39 10.67 1.85 -18.28
N LYS A 40 9.34 2.03 -18.34
CA LYS A 40 8.66 3.26 -17.91
C LYS A 40 8.32 3.18 -16.43
N TYR A 41 7.79 4.27 -15.88
CA TYR A 41 7.27 4.29 -14.52
C TYR A 41 6.00 3.42 -14.39
N TRP A 42 5.95 2.64 -13.31
CA TRP A 42 4.75 1.91 -12.87
C TRP A 42 3.71 2.88 -12.31
N LEU A 43 4.16 3.76 -11.43
CA LEU A 43 3.38 4.82 -10.78
C LEU A 43 4.11 6.14 -11.01
N THR A 44 3.35 7.21 -11.14
CA THR A 44 3.84 8.50 -11.63
C THR A 44 3.63 9.62 -10.63
N ASP A 45 2.67 9.46 -9.73
CA ASP A 45 2.29 10.46 -8.73
C ASP A 45 1.41 9.77 -7.67
N GLY A 46 1.14 10.44 -6.56
CA GLY A 46 0.31 9.90 -5.48
C GLY A 46 0.26 10.83 -4.28
N ASP A 47 -0.70 10.57 -3.40
CA ASP A 47 -0.86 11.33 -2.16
C ASP A 47 -1.47 10.45 -1.06
N THR A 48 -1.33 10.90 0.18
CA THR A 48 -1.97 10.31 1.35
C THR A 48 -3.49 10.31 1.19
N ILE A 49 -4.16 9.23 1.61
CA ILE A 49 -5.61 9.13 1.51
C ILE A 49 -6.27 10.06 2.54
N PRO A 50 -6.95 11.14 2.12
CA PRO A 50 -7.45 12.16 3.03
C PRO A 50 -8.50 11.59 3.99
N GLY A 51 -8.38 11.96 5.27
CA GLY A 51 -9.38 11.62 6.30
C GLY A 51 -9.40 10.14 6.73
N LEU A 52 -8.51 9.28 6.22
CA LEU A 52 -8.46 7.88 6.64
C LEU A 52 -8.00 7.75 8.10
N GLU A 53 -6.92 8.40 8.52
CA GLU A 53 -6.48 8.38 9.93
C GLU A 53 -7.59 8.86 10.88
N THR A 54 -8.26 9.96 10.55
CA THR A 54 -9.39 10.45 11.36
C THR A 54 -10.49 9.39 11.48
N ALA A 55 -10.79 8.67 10.40
CA ALA A 55 -11.79 7.61 10.41
C ALA A 55 -11.36 6.38 11.21
N LEU A 56 -10.08 5.99 11.13
CA LEU A 56 -9.50 4.90 11.91
C LEU A 56 -9.56 5.19 13.40
N ILE A 57 -9.21 6.41 13.81
CA ILE A 57 -9.29 6.87 15.19
C ILE A 57 -10.75 6.89 15.66
N ARG A 58 -11.67 7.47 14.87
CA ARG A 58 -13.12 7.50 15.21
C ARG A 58 -13.71 6.10 15.33
N SER A 59 -13.22 5.16 14.53
CA SER A 59 -13.64 3.75 14.55
C SER A 59 -12.92 2.92 15.61
N ARG A 60 -12.06 3.53 16.44
CA ARG A 60 -11.25 2.89 17.49
C ARG A 60 -10.30 1.80 16.98
N MET A 61 -9.96 1.83 15.69
CA MET A 61 -8.96 0.93 15.10
C MET A 61 -7.54 1.45 15.32
N GLU A 62 -7.40 2.77 15.47
CA GLU A 62 -6.15 3.44 15.82
C GLU A 62 -6.32 4.41 16.98
N LYS A 63 -5.19 4.80 17.58
CA LYS A 63 -5.12 5.82 18.62
C LYS A 63 -4.11 6.89 18.19
N PRO A 64 -4.38 8.17 18.47
CA PRO A 64 -3.38 9.22 18.28
C PRO A 64 -2.12 8.90 19.09
N ILE A 65 -0.95 9.17 18.51
CA ILE A 65 0.31 9.10 19.25
C ILE A 65 0.33 10.26 20.26
N PRO A 66 0.55 10.01 21.56
CA PRO A 66 0.68 11.07 22.55
C PRO A 66 1.77 12.10 22.20
N ALA A 67 1.55 13.37 22.52
CA ALA A 67 2.43 14.48 22.11
C ALA A 67 3.86 14.35 22.67
N ASP A 68 4.00 13.83 23.90
CA ASP A 68 5.28 13.52 24.53
C ASP A 68 6.07 12.45 23.74
N GLN A 69 5.37 11.44 23.23
CA GLN A 69 5.99 10.40 22.41
C GLN A 69 6.37 10.92 21.02
N GLN A 70 5.54 11.78 20.41
CA GLN A 70 5.89 12.44 19.15
C GLN A 70 7.12 13.34 19.32
N ALA A 71 7.20 14.08 20.44
CA ALA A 71 8.35 14.91 20.78
C ALA A 71 9.63 14.07 21.01
N ALA A 72 9.48 12.84 21.53
CA ALA A 72 10.55 11.86 21.62
C ALA A 72 10.89 11.19 20.27
N GLY A 73 10.30 11.65 19.15
CA GLY A 73 10.58 11.17 17.80
C GLY A 73 9.76 9.96 17.36
N ARG A 74 8.78 9.51 18.16
CA ARG A 74 7.89 8.40 17.77
C ARG A 74 7.07 8.76 16.53
N ARG A 75 6.90 7.80 15.63
CA ARG A 75 6.05 7.89 14.44
C ARG A 75 5.03 6.76 14.41
N SER A 76 4.04 6.91 13.52
CA SER A 76 3.05 5.87 13.25
C SER A 76 3.73 4.63 12.70
N ASN A 77 3.24 3.46 13.11
CA ASN A 77 3.71 2.15 12.63
C ASN A 77 3.15 1.78 11.26
N TYR A 78 2.55 2.74 10.57
CA TYR A 78 1.95 2.56 9.26
C TYR A 78 2.04 3.82 8.41
N ASP A 79 1.90 3.62 7.11
CA ASP A 79 1.69 4.65 6.09
C ASP A 79 0.67 4.14 5.06
N TYR A 80 -0.04 5.05 4.39
CA TYR A 80 -1.03 4.68 3.38
C TYR A 80 -1.21 5.75 2.30
N GLU A 81 -1.35 5.30 1.06
CA GLU A 81 -1.32 6.19 -0.11
C GLU A 81 -2.29 5.72 -1.19
N LEU A 82 -2.82 6.68 -1.96
CA LEU A 82 -3.36 6.44 -3.28
C LEU A 82 -2.32 6.89 -4.30
N LEU A 83 -1.89 5.96 -5.12
CA LEU A 83 -0.88 6.16 -6.15
C LEU A 83 -1.53 6.05 -7.53
N VAL A 84 -0.99 6.78 -8.50
CA VAL A 84 -1.56 6.91 -9.85
C VAL A 84 -0.53 6.49 -10.90
N GLY A 85 -0.95 5.64 -11.83
CA GLY A 85 -0.14 5.24 -12.98
C GLY A 85 -0.92 5.37 -14.29
N ASN A 86 -0.20 5.32 -15.42
CA ASN A 86 -0.80 5.35 -16.75
C ASN A 86 -0.37 4.14 -17.55
N CYS A 87 -1.30 3.54 -18.29
CA CYS A 87 -1.00 2.39 -19.13
C CYS A 87 -0.19 2.82 -20.37
N HIS A 88 0.95 2.18 -20.62
CA HIS A 88 1.77 2.48 -21.80
C HIS A 88 1.08 2.11 -23.13
N VAL A 89 0.09 1.21 -23.12
CA VAL A 89 -0.62 0.75 -24.31
C VAL A 89 -1.83 1.65 -24.59
N CYS A 90 -2.82 1.67 -23.69
CA CYS A 90 -4.07 2.40 -23.91
C CYS A 90 -4.08 3.82 -23.34
N GLN A 91 -3.01 4.27 -22.70
CA GLN A 91 -2.89 5.58 -22.01
C GLN A 91 -3.85 5.81 -20.85
N ALA A 92 -4.75 4.86 -20.55
CA ALA A 92 -5.69 4.98 -19.45
C ALA A 92 -4.96 5.11 -18.11
N GLU A 93 -5.47 6.02 -17.28
CA GLU A 93 -5.02 6.19 -15.91
C GLU A 93 -5.68 5.14 -15.00
N TYR A 94 -4.92 4.67 -14.02
CA TYR A 94 -5.37 3.75 -12.99
C TYR A 94 -4.83 4.17 -11.63
N ILE A 95 -5.48 3.69 -10.57
CA ILE A 95 -5.03 3.90 -9.20
C ILE A 95 -4.52 2.59 -8.59
N VAL A 96 -3.61 2.73 -7.64
CA VAL A 96 -3.10 1.67 -6.76
C VAL A 96 -3.23 2.19 -5.34
N LEU A 97 -3.61 1.32 -4.41
CA LEU A 97 -3.65 1.66 -2.99
C LEU A 97 -2.50 0.97 -2.28
N SER A 98 -1.74 1.71 -1.50
CA SER A 98 -0.60 1.21 -0.74
C SER A 98 -0.88 1.30 0.75
N ALA A 99 -0.59 0.24 1.50
CA ALA A 99 -0.51 0.24 2.97
C ALA A 99 0.82 -0.36 3.40
N LYS A 100 1.65 0.43 4.08
CA LYS A 100 2.92 -0.01 4.65
C LYS A 100 2.72 -0.16 6.15
N MET A 101 3.08 -1.29 6.72
CA MET A 101 2.79 -1.60 8.12
C MET A 101 3.90 -2.41 8.79
N ILE A 102 4.15 -2.10 10.05
CA ILE A 102 4.89 -2.92 11.00
C ILE A 102 4.02 -3.11 12.25
N ASP A 103 4.31 -4.14 13.07
CA ASP A 103 3.64 -4.35 14.33
C ASP A 103 3.60 -3.06 15.20
N SER A 104 2.42 -2.74 15.73
CA SER A 104 2.19 -1.58 16.60
C SER A 104 2.96 -1.61 17.93
N ALA A 105 3.45 -2.78 18.34
CA ALA A 105 4.33 -2.94 19.49
C ALA A 105 5.75 -2.43 19.23
N VAL A 106 6.17 -2.32 17.96
CA VAL A 106 7.49 -1.83 17.57
C VAL A 106 7.55 -0.30 17.72
N SER A 107 8.65 0.23 18.24
CA SER A 107 8.86 1.69 18.29
C SER A 107 9.69 2.16 17.10
N VAL A 108 9.08 2.93 16.20
CA VAL A 108 9.72 3.49 15.01
C VAL A 108 10.00 4.98 15.14
N ASP A 109 11.08 5.42 14.52
CA ASP A 109 11.54 6.82 14.47
C ASP A 109 11.47 7.33 13.02
N GLU A 110 11.80 8.62 12.83
CA GLU A 110 11.80 9.26 11.51
C GLU A 110 12.73 8.55 10.52
N ALA A 111 13.94 8.15 10.93
CA ALA A 111 14.91 7.50 10.05
C ALA A 111 14.37 6.16 9.52
N PHE A 112 13.69 5.40 10.39
CA PHE A 112 13.00 4.17 10.00
C PHE A 112 11.91 4.43 8.96
N VAL A 113 11.07 5.45 9.18
CA VAL A 113 9.99 5.82 8.25
C VAL A 113 10.56 6.27 6.90
N GLN A 114 11.59 7.11 6.90
CA GLN A 114 12.26 7.55 5.67
C GLN A 114 12.84 6.36 4.88
N ALA A 115 13.40 5.37 5.57
CA ALA A 115 14.00 4.20 4.94
C ALA A 115 12.95 3.22 4.39
N TYR A 116 11.98 2.81 5.21
CA TYR A 116 11.11 1.67 4.89
C TYR A 116 9.69 2.05 4.48
N PHE A 117 9.22 3.26 4.80
CA PHE A 117 7.90 3.71 4.35
C PHE A 117 8.03 4.62 3.13
N TYR A 118 8.97 5.56 3.13
CA TYR A 118 9.13 6.48 2.01
C TYR A 118 10.19 6.04 0.99
N GLU A 119 10.93 4.96 1.29
CA GLU A 119 11.98 4.43 0.42
C GLU A 119 13.01 5.51 0.00
N ASN A 120 13.21 6.53 0.85
CA ASN A 120 14.11 7.65 0.60
C ASN A 120 15.57 7.32 0.94
N LEU A 121 15.82 6.20 1.62
CA LEU A 121 17.14 5.72 1.99
C LEU A 121 17.38 4.34 1.40
N GLU A 122 18.62 4.06 1.03
CA GLU A 122 19.02 2.75 0.52
C GLU A 122 18.90 1.69 1.64
N VAL A 123 18.15 0.64 1.36
CA VAL A 123 17.96 -0.52 2.24
C VAL A 123 18.07 -1.80 1.42
N SER A 124 18.15 -2.95 2.10
CA SER A 124 18.11 -4.24 1.43
C SER A 124 16.81 -4.38 0.62
N PRO A 125 16.89 -4.87 -0.64
CA PRO A 125 15.70 -5.11 -1.46
C PRO A 125 14.70 -6.03 -0.77
N PRO A 126 13.39 -5.82 -0.97
CA PRO A 126 12.37 -6.69 -0.39
C PRO A 126 12.31 -8.06 -1.05
N THR A 127 11.66 -9.00 -0.37
CA THR A 127 11.10 -10.20 -1.02
C THR A 127 9.63 -9.98 -1.32
N TYR A 128 9.12 -10.59 -2.38
CA TYR A 128 7.74 -10.39 -2.83
C TYR A 128 6.87 -11.64 -2.62
N TRP A 129 5.64 -11.37 -2.21
CA TRP A 129 4.64 -12.36 -1.87
C TRP A 129 3.28 -11.93 -2.43
N SER A 130 2.37 -12.89 -2.52
CA SER A 130 0.98 -12.66 -2.88
C SER A 130 0.12 -12.64 -1.62
N GLY A 131 -0.73 -11.62 -1.48
CA GLY A 131 -1.76 -11.54 -0.46
C GLY A 131 -3.09 -12.05 -0.99
N ARG A 132 -3.81 -12.83 -0.18
CA ARG A 132 -5.18 -13.26 -0.46
C ARG A 132 -6.07 -13.14 0.75
N GLN A 133 -7.34 -12.84 0.52
CA GLN A 133 -8.40 -12.95 1.51
C GLN A 133 -9.57 -13.70 0.88
N GLU A 134 -10.16 -14.62 1.62
CA GLU A 134 -11.31 -15.38 1.13
C GLU A 134 -12.49 -14.42 0.85
N GLY A 135 -13.21 -14.70 -0.25
CA GLY A 135 -14.23 -13.80 -0.80
C GLY A 135 -13.70 -12.71 -1.74
N GLU A 136 -12.38 -12.58 -1.91
CA GLU A 136 -11.79 -11.67 -2.89
C GLU A 136 -11.29 -12.41 -4.12
N GLU A 137 -11.63 -11.88 -5.29
CA GLU A 137 -11.31 -12.52 -6.57
C GLU A 137 -9.84 -12.37 -6.94
N GLN A 138 -9.21 -11.25 -6.57
CA GLN A 138 -7.86 -10.91 -7.04
C GLN A 138 -6.84 -10.91 -5.90
N PRO A 139 -5.72 -11.64 -6.05
CA PRO A 139 -4.59 -11.48 -5.14
C PRO A 139 -3.99 -10.08 -5.29
N TRP A 140 -3.30 -9.63 -4.26
CA TRP A 140 -2.56 -8.37 -4.28
C TRP A 140 -1.08 -8.60 -3.98
N LEU A 141 -0.25 -7.62 -4.32
CA LEU A 141 1.19 -7.71 -4.11
C LEU A 141 1.53 -7.33 -2.67
N ILE A 142 2.43 -8.10 -2.04
CA ILE A 142 3.04 -7.79 -0.75
C ILE A 142 4.56 -7.74 -0.93
N ALA A 143 5.18 -6.60 -0.65
CA ALA A 143 6.62 -6.53 -0.47
C ALA A 143 6.95 -6.67 1.02
N ARG A 144 7.92 -7.52 1.34
CA ARG A 144 8.39 -7.81 2.70
C ARG A 144 9.82 -7.29 2.86
N HIS A 145 10.01 -6.38 3.82
CA HIS A 145 11.33 -5.95 4.27
C HIS A 145 11.59 -6.50 5.66
N ASP A 146 12.63 -7.31 5.80
CA ASP A 146 13.17 -7.69 7.11
C ASP A 146 14.06 -6.55 7.60
N THR A 147 13.67 -5.91 8.71
CA THR A 147 14.37 -4.73 9.25
C THR A 147 14.95 -5.01 10.64
N PRO A 148 15.88 -4.19 11.15
CA PRO A 148 16.40 -4.36 12.51
C PRO A 148 15.35 -4.23 13.63
N LYS A 149 14.18 -3.66 13.34
CA LYS A 149 13.11 -3.45 14.33
C LYS A 149 11.95 -4.44 14.17
N GLY A 150 11.98 -5.30 13.14
CA GLY A 150 10.89 -6.19 12.78
C GLY A 150 10.61 -6.20 11.28
N VAL A 151 9.56 -6.89 10.85
CA VAL A 151 9.18 -7.03 9.45
C VAL A 151 8.20 -5.94 9.05
N VAL A 152 8.53 -5.19 8.00
CA VAL A 152 7.63 -4.24 7.32
C VAL A 152 6.95 -4.96 6.15
N LEU A 153 5.63 -4.86 6.08
CA LEU A 153 4.82 -5.34 4.97
C LEU A 153 4.24 -4.16 4.19
N CYS A 154 4.56 -4.08 2.91
CA CYS A 154 4.00 -3.09 1.98
C CYS A 154 2.97 -3.79 1.08
N HIS A 155 1.69 -3.54 1.34
CA HIS A 155 0.56 -4.08 0.61
C HIS A 155 0.19 -3.15 -0.55
N THR A 156 0.24 -3.68 -1.77
CA THR A 156 -0.11 -2.97 -3.01
C THR A 156 -1.37 -3.57 -3.61
N PHE A 157 -2.49 -2.86 -3.52
CA PHE A 157 -3.78 -3.27 -4.07
C PHE A 157 -4.06 -2.62 -5.42
N GLY A 158 -4.69 -3.37 -6.33
CA GLY A 158 -5.00 -2.94 -7.69
C GLY A 158 -3.96 -3.41 -8.70
N PRO A 159 -3.88 -2.79 -9.88
CA PRO A 159 -4.55 -1.55 -10.29
C PRO A 159 -6.07 -1.59 -10.31
N PHE A 160 -6.68 -0.45 -10.00
CA PHE A 160 -8.12 -0.21 -10.17
C PHE A 160 -8.35 0.78 -11.32
N SER A 161 -9.39 0.51 -12.12
CA SER A 161 -9.82 1.38 -13.21
C SER A 161 -10.35 2.71 -12.68
N LEU A 162 -10.03 3.80 -13.40
CA LEU A 162 -10.67 5.12 -13.23
C LEU A 162 -11.84 5.34 -14.21
N ASN A 163 -12.16 4.35 -15.04
CA ASN A 163 -13.22 4.39 -16.06
C ASN A 163 -13.15 5.66 -16.94
N GLY A 164 -11.94 6.02 -17.38
CA GLY A 164 -11.69 7.21 -18.20
C GLY A 164 -11.62 8.54 -17.43
N SER A 165 -11.77 8.53 -16.11
CA SER A 165 -11.55 9.70 -15.25
C SER A 165 -10.06 9.95 -15.02
N THR A 166 -9.72 11.12 -14.47
CA THR A 166 -8.34 11.44 -14.07
C THR A 166 -8.27 11.96 -12.63
N MET A 167 -7.25 11.50 -11.91
CA MET A 167 -6.86 11.94 -10.58
C MET A 167 -5.94 13.17 -10.64
N LYS A 168 -5.29 13.42 -11.77
CA LYS A 168 -4.29 14.49 -11.92
C LYS A 168 -4.98 15.82 -12.20
N GLY A 169 -4.84 16.76 -11.25
CA GLY A 169 -5.18 18.15 -11.46
C GLY A 169 -4.02 18.95 -12.05
N LYS A 170 -4.19 20.29 -12.12
CA LYS A 170 -3.14 21.22 -12.58
C LYS A 170 -1.81 21.09 -11.83
N TYR A 171 -1.85 20.65 -10.58
CA TYR A 171 -0.69 20.55 -9.68
C TYR A 171 -0.35 19.10 -9.31
N GLY A 172 -0.80 18.12 -10.11
CA GLY A 172 -0.61 16.69 -9.80
C GLY A 172 -1.81 16.08 -9.07
N VAL A 173 -1.58 14.91 -8.47
CA VAL A 173 -2.56 14.18 -7.67
C VAL A 173 -2.71 14.87 -6.31
N SER A 174 -3.93 15.25 -5.98
CA SER A 174 -4.25 15.78 -4.65
C SER A 174 -5.72 15.56 -4.35
N SER A 175 -6.07 15.43 -3.07
CA SER A 175 -7.48 15.29 -2.65
C SER A 175 -8.38 16.47 -3.01
N CYS A 176 -7.80 17.65 -3.22
CA CYS A 176 -8.48 18.86 -3.63
C CYS A 176 -8.70 18.96 -5.15
N GLY A 177 -8.04 18.11 -5.94
CA GLY A 177 -8.12 18.05 -7.40
C GLY A 177 -8.55 16.67 -7.92
N GLY A 178 -8.84 16.57 -9.22
CA GLY A 178 -9.17 15.30 -9.89
C GLY A 178 -10.48 14.64 -9.44
N ASP A 179 -10.57 13.32 -9.64
CA ASP A 179 -11.76 12.52 -9.33
C ASP A 179 -11.96 12.30 -7.81
N LYS A 180 -13.05 12.87 -7.27
CA LYS A 180 -13.45 12.72 -5.87
C LYS A 180 -14.00 11.33 -5.54
N GLY A 181 -14.53 10.62 -6.54
CA GLY A 181 -15.11 9.28 -6.35
C GLY A 181 -14.05 8.29 -5.89
N SER A 182 -12.89 8.32 -6.52
CA SER A 182 -11.73 7.46 -6.24
C SER A 182 -11.14 7.68 -4.87
N TRP A 183 -11.08 8.93 -4.38
CA TRP A 183 -10.67 9.21 -3.00
C TRP A 183 -11.62 8.56 -1.98
N GLY A 184 -12.94 8.68 -2.21
CA GLY A 184 -13.94 8.05 -1.36
C GLY A 184 -13.89 6.52 -1.42
N PHE A 185 -13.61 5.94 -2.59
CA PHE A 185 -13.38 4.51 -2.75
C PHE A 185 -12.14 4.05 -1.95
N ALA A 186 -11.00 4.71 -2.13
CA ALA A 186 -9.74 4.39 -1.45
C ALA A 186 -9.89 4.42 0.07
N TRP A 187 -10.53 5.46 0.60
CA TRP A 187 -10.82 5.58 2.02
C TRP A 187 -11.66 4.40 2.55
N ARG A 188 -12.76 4.04 1.86
CA ARG A 188 -13.63 2.92 2.27
C ARG A 188 -12.90 1.58 2.18
N PHE A 189 -12.15 1.38 1.10
CA PHE A 189 -11.40 0.16 0.85
C PHE A 189 -10.38 -0.08 1.97
N MET A 190 -9.55 0.92 2.26
CA MET A 190 -8.51 0.80 3.28
C MET A 190 -9.10 0.65 4.68
N LEU A 191 -10.15 1.38 5.01
CA LEU A 191 -10.85 1.24 6.29
C LEU A 191 -11.39 -0.18 6.50
N ALA A 192 -11.96 -0.80 5.45
CA ALA A 192 -12.47 -2.17 5.52
C ALA A 192 -11.37 -3.21 5.72
N LYS A 193 -10.17 -2.94 5.21
CA LYS A 193 -9.01 -3.84 5.29
C LYS A 193 -8.18 -3.70 6.56
N TRP A 194 -8.23 -2.52 7.18
CA TRP A 194 -7.25 -2.06 8.16
C TRP A 194 -6.97 -3.05 9.28
N SER A 195 -8.01 -3.53 9.96
CA SER A 195 -7.88 -4.46 11.09
C SER A 195 -7.10 -5.74 10.72
N ARG A 196 -7.36 -6.30 9.53
CA ARG A 196 -6.69 -7.52 9.07
C ARG A 196 -5.24 -7.28 8.68
N LEU A 197 -4.92 -6.12 8.12
CA LEU A 197 -3.53 -5.75 7.81
C LEU A 197 -2.71 -5.60 9.10
N LYS A 198 -3.28 -4.98 10.14
CA LYS A 198 -2.62 -4.90 11.46
C LYS A 198 -2.38 -6.26 12.08
N GLU A 199 -3.41 -7.10 12.14
CA GLU A 199 -3.30 -8.45 12.68
C GLU A 199 -2.21 -9.24 11.96
N LEU A 200 -2.12 -9.10 10.63
CA LEU A 200 -1.08 -9.76 9.85
C LEU A 200 0.32 -9.24 10.19
N ALA A 201 0.50 -7.92 10.31
CA ALA A 201 1.77 -7.34 10.71
C ALA A 201 2.23 -7.85 12.09
N GLU A 202 1.31 -7.96 13.06
CA GLU A 202 1.58 -8.54 14.38
C GLU A 202 1.94 -10.02 14.32
N VAL A 203 1.24 -10.82 13.49
CA VAL A 203 1.50 -12.25 13.38
C VAL A 203 2.87 -12.50 12.76
N VAL A 204 3.21 -11.78 11.69
CA VAL A 204 4.51 -11.93 11.01
C VAL A 204 5.65 -11.51 11.92
N ASN A 205 5.53 -10.41 12.66
CA ASN A 205 6.57 -9.96 13.58
C ASN A 205 6.76 -10.88 14.80
N ARG A 206 5.72 -11.61 15.23
CA ARG A 206 5.85 -12.60 16.31
C ARG A 206 6.59 -13.87 15.87
N GLN A 207 6.73 -14.10 14.57
CA GLN A 207 7.37 -15.29 13.99
C GLN A 207 8.79 -15.02 13.46
N ALA A 208 9.18 -13.75 13.37
CA ALA A 208 10.50 -13.30 12.93
C ALA A 208 11.48 -13.26 14.09
#